data_AF-A0A8T4G4L0-F1
#
_entry.id   AF-A0A8T4G4L0-F1
#
_cell.length_a   1.000
_cell.length_b   1.000
_cell.length_c   1.000
_cell.angle_alpha   90.00
_cell.angle_beta   90.00
_cell.angle_gamma   90.00
#
_symmetry.space_group_name_H-M   'P 1'
#
loop_
_entity.id
_entity.type
_entity.pdbx_description
1 polymer ?
#
loop_
_entity_poly.entity_id
_entity_poly.type
_entity_poly.pdbx_seq_one_letter_code
_entity_poly.pdbx_strand_id
1 'polypeptide(L)'
;MDVVYPDKAHVIFPKPEYWFKWEQRYVYEDVKTKEIIFLDGYGKLHEGREGYEAQVFLNSKKEVVSVLYQRLVPYETGWIDKEGWTWYLKGSGNLIFDDEVVSFDYPLVLGKRWTSRGKFGEASVESRGVVIAYISPDGKVEVADGYSYEPLVDPPEPLEALDFMELDELLEVGEARTSWDEVVIPDGPRKGENVQGYYVTMVEFYLNNALVTKTEIWKDVRGCVPVIVYHPAGIRSEPQVLVARSWCL
;
A
#
# COMPACT_ATOMS: atom_id res chain seq x y z
N MET A 1 -2.12 -12.47 14.97
CA MET A 1 -2.68 -12.17 13.64
C MET A 1 -3.36 -13.43 13.16
N ASP A 2 -4.57 -13.29 12.65
CA ASP A 2 -5.34 -14.37 12.04
C ASP A 2 -5.38 -14.12 10.53
N VAL A 3 -5.05 -15.14 9.71
CA VAL A 3 -5.06 -15.06 8.24
C VAL A 3 -5.99 -16.13 7.70
N VAL A 4 -6.83 -15.76 6.75
CA VAL A 4 -7.75 -16.67 6.07
C VAL A 4 -7.52 -16.54 4.57
N TYR A 5 -7.23 -17.65 3.92
CA TYR A 5 -7.13 -17.77 2.48
C TYR A 5 -8.46 -18.23 1.89
N PRO A 6 -8.79 -17.88 0.64
CA PRO A 6 -9.93 -18.46 -0.06
C PRO A 6 -9.69 -19.95 -0.36
N ASP A 7 -10.76 -20.73 -0.47
CA ASP A 7 -10.69 -22.17 -0.81
C ASP A 7 -10.09 -22.43 -2.21
N LYS A 8 -10.26 -21.47 -3.11
CA LYS A 8 -9.64 -21.43 -4.45
C LYS A 8 -9.15 -20.02 -4.71
N ALA A 9 -7.95 -19.90 -5.25
CA ALA A 9 -7.38 -18.62 -5.64
C ALA A 9 -7.13 -18.60 -7.15
N HIS A 10 -7.78 -17.67 -7.84
CA HIS A 10 -7.64 -17.48 -9.29
C HIS A 10 -6.46 -16.57 -9.64
N VAL A 11 -6.14 -15.63 -8.76
CA VAL A 11 -5.11 -14.62 -8.97
C VAL A 11 -4.24 -14.57 -7.72
N ILE A 12 -2.98 -14.97 -7.88
CA ILE A 12 -1.98 -15.08 -6.82
C ILE A 12 -0.75 -14.32 -7.30
N PHE A 13 -0.37 -13.27 -6.59
CA PHE A 13 0.96 -12.72 -6.73
C PHE A 13 1.81 -13.06 -5.51
N PRO A 14 2.72 -14.03 -5.65
CA PRO A 14 3.62 -14.39 -4.59
C PRO A 14 4.77 -13.41 -4.57
N LYS A 15 4.87 -12.73 -3.43
CA LYS A 15 5.99 -11.92 -2.98
C LYS A 15 6.43 -10.80 -3.96
N PRO A 16 6.33 -9.53 -3.56
CA PRO A 16 7.20 -8.50 -4.12
C PRO A 16 8.62 -8.80 -3.65
N GLU A 17 9.57 -8.96 -4.56
CA GLU A 17 10.95 -9.22 -4.17
C GLU A 17 11.61 -7.96 -3.58
N TYR A 18 12.94 -7.97 -3.42
CA TYR A 18 13.80 -7.00 -2.72
C TYR A 18 13.49 -5.50 -2.87
N TRP A 19 12.60 -5.12 -3.78
CA TRP A 19 12.04 -3.79 -4.02
C TRP A 19 11.42 -3.12 -2.79
N PHE A 20 10.94 -3.89 -1.81
CA PHE A 20 10.50 -3.37 -0.50
C PHE A 20 11.62 -3.22 0.55
N LYS A 21 12.87 -3.24 0.13
CA LYS A 21 14.00 -2.79 0.94
C LYS A 21 14.61 -1.50 0.40
N TRP A 22 14.12 -1.02 -0.75
CA TRP A 22 14.61 0.18 -1.41
C TRP A 22 13.89 1.41 -0.90
N GLU A 23 14.56 2.54 -1.01
CA GLU A 23 14.04 3.83 -0.56
C GLU A 23 12.97 4.30 -1.53
N GLN A 24 11.71 4.26 -1.11
CA GLN A 24 10.59 4.64 -1.97
C GLN A 24 10.16 6.07 -1.68
N ARG A 25 9.97 6.86 -2.74
CA ARG A 25 9.23 8.13 -2.69
C ARG A 25 8.12 8.13 -3.73
N TYR A 26 7.04 8.84 -3.41
CA TYR A 26 5.91 9.02 -4.31
C TYR A 26 5.48 10.47 -4.33
N VAL A 27 5.10 10.96 -5.50
CA VAL A 27 4.35 12.21 -5.67
C VAL A 27 2.91 11.83 -5.96
N TYR A 28 2.01 12.05 -5.02
CA TYR A 28 0.57 11.85 -5.19
C TYR A 28 -0.13 13.16 -5.52
N GLU A 29 -1.16 13.08 -6.36
CA GLU A 29 -2.13 14.14 -6.57
C GLU A 29 -3.49 13.71 -6.01
N ASP A 30 -4.11 14.57 -5.22
CA ASP A 30 -5.52 14.45 -4.88
C ASP A 30 -6.38 14.74 -6.11
N VAL A 31 -7.15 13.73 -6.55
CA VAL A 31 -7.93 13.81 -7.79
C VAL A 31 -8.95 14.96 -7.76
N LYS A 32 -9.51 15.27 -6.58
CA LYS A 32 -10.57 16.28 -6.39
C LYS A 32 -9.98 17.67 -6.18
N THR A 33 -9.01 17.82 -5.29
CA THR A 33 -8.48 19.14 -4.90
C THR A 33 -7.29 19.59 -5.73
N LYS A 34 -6.64 18.65 -6.45
CA LYS A 34 -5.36 18.85 -7.14
C LYS A 34 -4.20 19.17 -6.20
N GLU A 35 -4.36 18.93 -4.91
CA GLU A 35 -3.28 19.06 -3.94
C GLU A 35 -2.23 17.97 -4.16
N ILE A 36 -0.96 18.36 -4.06
CA ILE A 36 0.17 17.44 -4.14
C ILE A 36 0.58 16.99 -2.74
N ILE A 37 0.63 15.67 -2.57
CA ILE A 37 1.05 14.99 -1.34
C ILE A 37 2.24 14.11 -1.67
N PHE A 38 3.31 14.22 -0.91
CA PHE A 38 4.50 13.39 -1.08
C PHE A 38 4.52 12.31 -0.03
N LEU A 39 4.80 11.08 -0.43
CA LEU A 39 5.31 10.08 0.49
C LEU A 39 6.83 10.13 0.42
N ASP A 40 7.45 10.61 1.49
CA ASP A 40 8.89 10.70 1.64
C ASP A 40 9.34 9.62 2.64
N GLY A 41 9.86 8.52 2.09
CA GLY A 41 10.49 7.46 2.87
C GLY A 41 9.59 6.28 3.14
N TYR A 42 9.86 5.19 2.43
CA TYR A 42 9.89 3.87 3.03
C TYR A 42 11.33 3.37 2.77
N GLY A 43 12.15 3.09 3.79
CA GLY A 43 13.58 2.79 3.60
C GLY A 43 14.63 3.62 4.37
N LYS A 44 14.26 4.32 5.46
CA LYS A 44 15.17 5.04 6.41
C LYS A 44 15.60 6.47 6.08
N LEU A 45 14.84 7.20 5.26
CA LEU A 45 15.07 8.64 5.06
C LEU A 45 14.76 9.49 6.31
N HIS A 46 13.80 9.04 7.11
CA HIS A 46 13.39 9.69 8.36
C HIS A 46 13.72 8.82 9.56
N GLU A 47 13.97 9.45 10.71
CA GLU A 47 14.25 8.73 11.95
C GLU A 47 13.05 7.83 12.32
N GLY A 48 13.33 6.53 12.41
CA GLY A 48 12.38 5.52 12.80
C GLY A 48 12.09 5.52 14.31
N ARG A 49 11.35 4.52 14.77
CA ARG A 49 11.06 4.31 16.19
C ARG A 49 11.15 2.85 16.56
N GLU A 50 11.92 2.48 17.58
CA GLU A 50 11.92 1.13 18.16
C GLU A 50 12.09 0.00 17.12
N GLY A 51 12.90 0.23 16.07
CA GLY A 51 13.10 -0.72 14.96
C GLY A 51 12.03 -0.67 13.86
N TYR A 52 11.12 0.30 13.89
CA TYR A 52 10.18 0.63 12.82
C TYR A 52 10.72 1.79 11.99
N GLU A 53 10.50 1.74 10.69
CA GLU A 53 10.83 2.82 9.77
C GLU A 53 9.67 3.82 9.67
N ALA A 54 9.99 5.11 9.55
CA ALA A 54 9.00 6.16 9.41
C ALA A 54 8.63 6.36 7.93
N GLN A 55 7.33 6.37 7.67
CA GLN A 55 6.71 6.83 6.43
C GLN A 55 6.13 8.21 6.63
N VAL A 56 6.74 9.23 6.01
CA VAL A 56 6.36 10.62 6.21
C VAL A 56 5.60 11.11 4.99
N PHE A 57 4.40 11.62 5.22
CA PHE A 57 3.61 12.29 4.20
C PHE A 57 3.79 13.81 4.35
N LEU A 58 4.17 14.48 3.26
CA LEU A 58 4.37 15.93 3.20
C LEU A 58 3.37 16.57 2.22
N ASN A 59 3.02 17.84 2.40
CA ASN A 59 2.27 18.61 1.40
C ASN A 59 3.21 19.37 0.45
N SER A 60 2.64 20.10 -0.51
CA SER A 60 3.38 20.97 -1.47
C SER A 60 4.29 22.03 -0.83
N LYS A 61 4.12 22.32 0.46
CA LYS A 61 4.96 23.25 1.24
C LYS A 61 6.02 22.54 2.08
N LYS A 62 6.19 21.23 1.91
CA LYS A 62 7.07 20.36 2.70
C LYS A 62 6.69 20.30 4.18
N GLU A 63 5.43 20.57 4.51
CA GLU A 63 4.90 20.43 5.88
C GLU A 63 4.45 18.98 6.11
N VAL A 64 4.74 18.44 7.29
CA VAL A 64 4.34 17.07 7.67
C VAL A 64 2.82 16.99 7.83
N VAL A 65 2.19 16.21 6.95
CA VAL A 65 0.75 15.90 6.96
C VAL A 65 0.49 14.66 7.83
N SER A 66 1.35 13.65 7.73
CA SER A 66 1.21 12.42 8.49
C SER A 66 2.54 11.70 8.64
N VAL A 67 2.64 10.85 9.65
CA VAL A 67 3.75 9.92 9.83
C VAL A 67 3.17 8.57 10.21
N LEU A 68 3.63 7.48 9.59
CA LEU A 68 3.30 6.10 9.96
C LEU A 68 4.58 5.35 10.32
N TYR A 69 4.57 4.56 11.39
CA TYR A 69 5.73 3.76 11.79
C TYR A 69 5.52 2.30 11.44
N GLN A 70 6.28 1.77 10.49
CA GLN A 70 6.06 0.44 9.94
C GLN A 70 7.33 -0.41 9.93
N ARG A 71 7.17 -1.72 10.13
CA ARG A 71 8.26 -2.69 9.94
C ARG A 71 7.77 -3.87 9.12
N LEU A 72 8.69 -4.46 8.36
CA LEU A 72 8.42 -5.63 7.54
C LEU A 72 9.03 -6.87 8.17
N VAL A 73 8.25 -7.95 8.19
CA VAL A 73 8.69 -9.23 8.75
C VAL A 73 8.39 -10.35 7.76
N PRO A 74 9.40 -11.15 7.37
CA PRO A 74 9.17 -12.32 6.56
C PRO A 74 8.56 -13.45 7.39
N TYR A 75 7.73 -14.29 6.78
CA TYR A 75 7.16 -15.49 7.40
C TYR A 75 6.99 -16.62 6.38
N GLU A 76 6.76 -17.85 6.86
CA GLU A 76 6.48 -18.98 5.98
C GLU A 76 4.98 -19.08 5.67
N THR A 77 4.60 -18.96 4.39
CA THR A 77 3.19 -18.96 3.95
C THR A 77 2.59 -20.36 3.91
N GLY A 78 3.43 -21.39 3.69
CA GLY A 78 2.98 -22.75 3.38
C GLY A 78 2.42 -22.94 1.96
N TRP A 79 2.47 -21.91 1.11
CA TRP A 79 2.02 -21.94 -0.30
C TRP A 79 3.17 -22.30 -1.26
N ILE A 80 2.88 -22.34 -2.58
CA ILE A 80 3.85 -22.66 -3.65
C ILE A 80 5.12 -21.81 -3.51
N ASP A 81 4.96 -20.52 -3.18
CA ASP A 81 6.04 -19.65 -2.73
C ASP A 81 5.96 -19.50 -1.21
N LYS A 82 6.85 -20.20 -0.54
CA LYS A 82 6.84 -20.38 0.92
C LYS A 82 7.13 -19.10 1.70
N GLU A 83 7.43 -17.98 1.08
CA GLU A 83 7.83 -16.74 1.75
C GLU A 83 6.74 -15.66 1.65
N GLY A 84 6.32 -15.13 2.78
CA GLY A 84 5.33 -14.07 2.94
C GLY A 84 5.93 -12.91 3.70
N TRP A 85 5.27 -11.74 3.64
CA TRP A 85 5.73 -10.53 4.31
C TRP A 85 4.56 -9.81 4.97
N THR A 86 4.67 -9.60 6.28
CA THR A 86 3.67 -8.87 7.06
C THR A 86 4.20 -7.48 7.37
N TRP A 87 3.37 -6.49 7.12
CA TRP A 87 3.62 -5.09 7.45
C TRP A 87 2.97 -4.80 8.79
N TYR A 88 3.81 -4.62 9.80
CA TYR A 88 3.38 -4.24 11.13
C TYR A 88 3.42 -2.73 11.25
N LEU A 89 2.38 -2.17 11.83
CA LEU A 89 2.19 -0.76 12.13
C LEU A 89 2.29 -0.59 13.65
N LYS A 90 3.23 0.26 14.09
CA LYS A 90 3.35 0.68 15.49
C LYS A 90 2.46 1.89 15.81
N GLY A 91 1.99 2.60 14.78
CA GLY A 91 1.11 3.74 14.96
C GLY A 91 1.32 4.82 13.91
N SER A 92 0.70 5.98 14.16
CA SER A 92 0.95 7.22 13.45
C SER A 92 1.64 8.24 14.35
N GLY A 93 2.20 9.32 13.80
CA GLY A 93 2.98 10.34 14.53
C GLY A 93 2.40 10.76 15.89
N ASN A 94 1.07 10.80 16.03
CA ASN A 94 0.37 11.20 17.26
C ASN A 94 -0.28 10.04 18.03
N LEU A 95 -0.26 8.81 17.49
CA LEU A 95 -0.98 7.65 18.01
C LEU A 95 -0.04 6.44 17.98
N ILE A 96 0.52 6.06 19.12
CA ILE A 96 1.48 4.95 19.23
C ILE A 96 0.83 3.78 19.95
N PHE A 97 0.66 2.67 19.24
CA PHE A 97 0.09 1.45 19.78
C PHE A 97 1.04 0.77 20.77
N ASP A 98 0.49 0.19 21.84
CA ASP A 98 1.24 -0.64 22.78
C ASP A 98 1.69 -1.94 22.10
N ASP A 99 0.76 -2.54 21.35
CA ASP A 99 0.98 -3.74 20.54
C ASP A 99 1.10 -3.36 19.05
N GLU A 100 1.78 -4.18 18.27
CA GLU A 100 1.81 -4.01 16.82
C GLU A 100 0.52 -4.54 16.15
N VAL A 101 0.04 -3.83 15.13
CA VAL A 101 -1.10 -4.27 14.32
C VAL A 101 -0.68 -4.41 12.87
N VAL A 102 -1.31 -5.32 12.14
CA VAL A 102 -1.00 -5.57 10.73
C VAL A 102 -1.70 -4.53 9.87
N SER A 103 -0.92 -3.73 9.14
CA SER A 103 -1.46 -2.82 8.12
C SER A 103 -1.64 -3.52 6.78
N PHE A 104 -0.81 -4.51 6.46
CA PHE A 104 -0.80 -5.17 5.17
C PHE A 104 -0.14 -6.55 5.22
N ASP A 105 -0.51 -7.49 4.33
CA ASP A 105 0.06 -8.83 4.33
C ASP A 105 0.16 -9.49 2.95
N TYR A 106 1.35 -9.97 2.60
CA TYR A 106 1.65 -10.75 1.39
C TYR A 106 1.61 -12.26 1.65
N PRO A 107 1.27 -13.12 0.66
CA PRO A 107 1.07 -12.81 -0.76
C PRO A 107 -0.26 -12.11 -1.06
N LEU A 108 -0.36 -11.44 -2.23
CA LEU A 108 -1.60 -10.85 -2.71
C LEU A 108 -2.42 -11.94 -3.38
N VAL A 109 -3.41 -12.43 -2.66
CA VAL A 109 -4.30 -13.49 -3.11
C VAL A 109 -5.71 -12.93 -3.06
N LEU A 110 -6.40 -12.90 -4.20
CA LEU A 110 -7.76 -12.37 -4.28
C LEU A 110 -8.67 -13.09 -3.27
N GLY A 111 -9.36 -12.34 -2.40
CA GLY A 111 -10.20 -12.87 -1.33
C GLY A 111 -9.47 -13.22 -0.03
N LYS A 112 -8.14 -13.13 0.02
CA LYS A 112 -7.38 -13.29 1.27
C LYS A 112 -7.76 -12.22 2.27
N ARG A 113 -7.95 -12.63 3.52
CA ARG A 113 -8.31 -11.78 4.65
C ARG A 113 -7.29 -11.90 5.77
N TRP A 114 -7.07 -10.81 6.49
CA TRP A 114 -6.32 -10.83 7.74
C TRP A 114 -7.01 -10.01 8.81
N THR A 115 -6.75 -10.37 10.06
CA THR A 115 -7.14 -9.60 11.23
C THR A 115 -6.01 -9.57 12.25
N SER A 116 -5.82 -8.42 12.88
CA SER A 116 -4.86 -8.25 13.96
C SER A 116 -5.48 -7.36 15.04
N ARG A 117 -5.11 -7.63 16.29
CA ARG A 117 -5.63 -6.93 17.47
C ARG A 117 -4.47 -6.46 18.31
N GLY A 118 -4.65 -5.32 18.94
CA GLY A 118 -3.67 -4.68 19.80
C GLY A 118 -4.32 -3.67 20.73
N LYS A 119 -3.50 -2.80 21.32
CA LYS A 119 -3.95 -1.76 22.24
C LYS A 119 -3.31 -0.40 21.97
N PHE A 120 -4.02 0.64 22.41
CA PHE A 120 -3.56 2.02 22.53
C PHE A 120 -4.00 2.55 23.89
N GLY A 121 -3.14 2.44 24.91
CA GLY A 121 -3.52 2.68 26.30
C GLY A 121 -4.65 1.73 26.73
N GLU A 122 -5.76 2.30 27.18
CA GLU A 122 -6.95 1.52 27.54
C GLU A 122 -7.82 1.12 26.33
N ALA A 123 -7.56 1.69 25.15
CA ALA A 123 -8.34 1.41 23.95
C ALA A 123 -7.89 0.10 23.29
N SER A 124 -8.85 -0.68 22.82
CA SER A 124 -8.61 -1.81 21.91
C SER A 124 -8.44 -1.31 20.48
N VAL A 125 -7.49 -1.90 19.76
CA VAL A 125 -7.22 -1.63 18.35
C VAL A 125 -7.46 -2.91 17.57
N GLU A 126 -8.18 -2.85 16.47
CA GLU A 126 -8.29 -3.96 15.52
C GLU A 126 -8.06 -3.45 14.10
N SER A 127 -7.22 -4.16 13.35
CA SER A 127 -7.05 -3.95 11.91
C SER A 127 -7.57 -5.17 11.18
N ARG A 128 -8.41 -4.93 10.17
CA ARG A 128 -8.97 -5.95 9.28
C ARG A 128 -8.57 -5.58 7.87
N GLY A 129 -8.01 -6.53 7.12
CA GLY A 129 -7.71 -6.30 5.72
C GLY A 129 -8.17 -7.43 4.83
N VAL A 130 -8.38 -7.10 3.56
CA VAL A 130 -8.79 -8.05 2.52
C VAL A 130 -8.33 -7.59 1.14
N VAL A 131 -7.89 -8.53 0.31
CA VAL A 131 -7.68 -8.29 -1.13
C VAL A 131 -9.03 -8.49 -1.83
N ILE A 132 -9.65 -7.41 -2.32
CA ILE A 132 -11.03 -7.43 -2.82
C ILE A 132 -11.14 -7.52 -4.35
N ALA A 133 -10.13 -7.04 -5.07
CA ALA A 133 -10.15 -7.06 -6.54
C ALA A 133 -8.73 -7.15 -7.12
N TYR A 134 -8.66 -7.55 -8.38
CA TYR A 134 -7.52 -7.40 -9.27
C TYR A 134 -7.98 -6.67 -10.53
N ILE A 135 -7.19 -5.69 -10.96
CA ILE A 135 -7.43 -4.87 -12.14
C ILE A 135 -6.30 -5.14 -13.13
N SER A 136 -6.61 -5.69 -14.31
CA SER A 136 -5.66 -5.96 -15.39
C SER A 136 -5.27 -4.67 -16.15
N PRO A 137 -4.27 -4.69 -17.07
CA PRO A 137 -3.83 -3.48 -17.77
C PRO A 137 -4.88 -2.94 -18.73
N ASP A 138 -5.70 -3.84 -19.28
CA ASP A 138 -6.82 -3.51 -20.16
C ASP A 138 -8.06 -3.07 -19.37
N GLY A 139 -7.93 -2.88 -18.05
CA GLY A 139 -8.98 -2.36 -17.17
C GLY A 139 -10.07 -3.37 -16.80
N LYS A 140 -9.88 -4.66 -17.07
CA LYS A 140 -10.81 -5.68 -16.57
C LYS A 140 -10.62 -5.85 -15.07
N VAL A 141 -11.76 -5.95 -14.38
CA VAL A 141 -11.80 -6.08 -12.93
C VAL A 141 -12.27 -7.48 -12.58
N GLU A 142 -11.44 -8.22 -11.87
CA GLU A 142 -11.78 -9.48 -11.22
C GLU A 142 -12.01 -9.22 -9.73
N VAL A 143 -13.16 -9.63 -9.21
CA VAL A 143 -13.58 -9.31 -7.83
C VAL A 143 -13.63 -10.60 -7.00
N ALA A 144 -13.19 -10.52 -5.75
CA ALA A 144 -13.27 -11.64 -4.81
C ALA A 144 -14.72 -12.05 -4.53
N ASP A 145 -14.94 -13.35 -4.34
CA ASP A 145 -16.27 -13.88 -4.02
C ASP A 145 -16.92 -13.18 -2.82
N GLY A 146 -18.17 -12.76 -3.00
CA GLY A 146 -18.95 -12.06 -1.97
C GLY A 146 -18.66 -10.56 -1.87
N TYR A 147 -17.86 -9.99 -2.78
CA TYR A 147 -17.62 -8.56 -2.89
C TYR A 147 -18.19 -7.99 -4.19
N SER A 148 -18.44 -6.69 -4.18
CA SER A 148 -18.68 -5.87 -5.37
C SER A 148 -17.65 -4.75 -5.38
N TYR A 149 -17.07 -4.47 -6.53
CA TYR A 149 -16.06 -3.44 -6.64
C TYR A 149 -16.13 -2.73 -7.99
N GLU A 150 -16.11 -1.41 -7.93
CA GLU A 150 -16.01 -0.53 -9.09
C GLU A 150 -14.88 0.48 -8.79
N PRO A 151 -13.86 0.56 -9.63
CA PRO A 151 -12.77 1.53 -9.46
C PRO A 151 -13.28 2.97 -9.42
N LEU A 152 -12.77 3.78 -8.48
CA LEU A 152 -13.11 5.21 -8.39
C LEU A 152 -12.35 6.09 -9.40
N VAL A 153 -11.30 5.54 -9.98
CA VAL A 153 -10.45 6.16 -11.00
C VAL A 153 -10.11 5.13 -12.04
N ASP A 154 -9.77 5.59 -13.25
CA ASP A 154 -9.19 4.71 -14.25
C ASP A 154 -7.85 4.15 -13.74
N PRO A 155 -7.49 2.92 -14.14
CA PRO A 155 -6.18 2.35 -13.86
C PRO A 155 -5.09 3.31 -14.30
N PRO A 156 -4.26 3.83 -13.37
CA PRO A 156 -3.15 4.68 -13.78
C PRO A 156 -2.21 3.85 -14.65
N GLU A 157 -1.54 4.53 -15.58
CA GLU A 157 -0.39 3.94 -16.26
C GLU A 157 0.68 3.57 -15.22
N PRO A 158 1.46 2.50 -15.47
CA PRO A 158 2.53 2.15 -14.56
C PRO A 158 3.54 3.29 -14.52
N LEU A 159 4.14 3.44 -13.33
CA LEU A 159 5.16 4.44 -13.13
C LEU A 159 6.53 3.82 -13.44
N GLU A 160 7.38 4.59 -14.13
CA GLU A 160 8.78 4.24 -14.38
C GLU A 160 9.55 4.34 -13.07
N ALA A 161 10.42 3.36 -12.78
CA ALA A 161 11.31 3.45 -11.63
C ALA A 161 12.35 4.54 -11.93
N LEU A 162 12.15 5.72 -11.37
CA LEU A 162 13.15 6.77 -11.42
C LEU A 162 14.28 6.39 -10.45
N ASP A 163 15.54 6.58 -10.87
CA ASP A 163 16.68 6.53 -9.94
C ASP A 163 16.37 7.43 -8.72
N PHE A 164 17.02 7.15 -7.58
CA PHE A 164 16.78 7.93 -6.36
C PHE A 164 16.94 9.44 -6.60
N MET A 165 15.82 10.15 -6.61
CA MET A 165 15.72 11.59 -6.85
C MET A 165 15.31 12.31 -5.56
N GLU A 166 15.86 13.50 -5.36
CA GLU A 166 15.42 14.38 -4.29
C GLU A 166 14.02 14.94 -4.54
N LEU A 167 13.33 15.36 -3.47
CA LEU A 167 11.95 15.85 -3.55
C LEU A 167 11.77 16.97 -4.59
N ASP A 168 12.75 17.88 -4.69
CA ASP A 168 12.73 18.98 -5.66
C ASP A 168 12.96 18.47 -7.10
N GLU A 169 13.74 17.41 -7.28
CA GLU A 169 13.98 16.79 -8.59
C GLU A 169 12.76 16.01 -9.07
N LEU A 170 12.08 15.27 -8.16
CA LEU A 170 10.81 14.59 -8.46
C LEU A 170 9.72 15.57 -8.92
N LEU A 171 9.71 16.78 -8.36
CA LEU A 171 8.81 17.86 -8.76
C LEU A 171 9.13 18.41 -10.16
N GLU A 172 10.41 18.45 -10.52
CA GLU A 172 10.87 18.93 -11.83
C GLU A 172 10.68 17.90 -12.94
N VAL A 173 10.83 16.60 -12.64
CA VAL A 173 10.58 15.49 -13.58
C VAL A 173 9.08 15.28 -13.83
N GLY A 174 8.22 15.78 -12.94
CA GLY A 174 6.78 15.91 -13.17
C GLY A 174 6.02 14.57 -13.18
N GLU A 175 4.91 14.53 -13.92
CA GLU A 175 4.01 13.37 -14.04
C GLU A 175 4.58 12.27 -14.97
N ALA A 176 5.80 11.78 -14.71
CA ALA A 176 6.39 10.72 -15.53
C ALA A 176 5.55 9.43 -15.45
N ARG A 177 4.96 9.05 -16.58
CA ARG A 177 4.19 7.81 -16.78
C ARG A 177 4.84 7.00 -17.90
N THR A 178 4.78 5.68 -17.81
CA THR A 178 5.27 4.78 -18.86
C THR A 178 4.19 3.77 -19.22
N SER A 179 4.30 3.11 -20.36
CA SER A 179 3.40 2.02 -20.73
C SER A 179 3.82 0.72 -20.06
N TRP A 180 2.87 -0.21 -19.84
CA TRP A 180 3.19 -1.55 -19.30
C TRP A 180 4.16 -2.34 -20.18
N ASP A 181 4.24 -2.02 -21.47
CA ASP A 181 5.16 -2.67 -22.41
C ASP A 181 6.61 -2.18 -22.27
N GLU A 182 6.81 -1.01 -21.67
CA GLU A 182 8.12 -0.38 -21.45
C GLU A 182 8.66 -0.62 -20.02
N VAL A 183 7.82 -1.09 -19.09
CA VAL A 183 8.25 -1.40 -17.73
C VAL A 183 9.23 -2.57 -17.74
N VAL A 184 10.51 -2.27 -17.46
CA VAL A 184 11.52 -3.29 -17.21
C VAL A 184 11.52 -3.66 -15.73
N ILE A 185 11.04 -4.85 -15.41
CA ILE A 185 11.10 -5.39 -14.05
C ILE A 185 12.54 -5.86 -13.77
N PRO A 186 13.19 -5.38 -12.69
CA PRO A 186 14.53 -5.86 -12.31
C PRO A 186 14.56 -7.38 -12.17
N ASP A 187 15.71 -8.00 -12.48
CA ASP A 187 15.87 -9.45 -12.43
C ASP A 187 15.51 -10.04 -11.05
N GLY A 188 14.56 -10.98 -11.05
CA GLY A 188 14.11 -11.76 -9.90
C GLY A 188 13.78 -13.23 -10.29
N PRO A 189 13.59 -14.21 -9.38
CA PRO A 189 13.17 -15.59 -9.67
C PRO A 189 11.99 -15.78 -10.63
N ARG A 190 11.18 -14.75 -10.88
CA ARG A 190 10.08 -14.75 -11.87
C ARG A 190 10.34 -13.79 -13.04
N LYS A 191 11.62 -13.62 -13.41
CA LYS A 191 12.07 -12.87 -14.59
C LYS A 191 11.25 -13.26 -15.82
N GLY A 192 10.58 -12.28 -16.41
CA GLY A 192 9.75 -12.45 -17.61
C GLY A 192 8.24 -12.62 -17.36
N GLU A 193 7.79 -12.74 -16.10
CA GLU A 193 6.38 -12.52 -15.76
C GLU A 193 6.14 -11.01 -15.68
N ASN A 194 5.83 -10.39 -16.82
CA ASN A 194 5.30 -9.01 -16.84
C ASN A 194 4.00 -9.04 -16.06
N VAL A 195 4.02 -8.59 -14.82
CA VAL A 195 2.75 -8.40 -14.11
C VAL A 195 2.20 -7.04 -14.43
N GLN A 196 0.91 -7.10 -14.67
CA GLN A 196 0.22 -6.29 -15.63
C GLN A 196 -1.04 -5.84 -14.91
N GLY A 197 -0.95 -5.05 -13.84
CA GLY A 197 -2.15 -4.65 -13.11
C GLY A 197 -1.99 -4.42 -11.61
N TYR A 198 -3.13 -4.19 -10.96
CA TYR A 198 -3.21 -3.74 -9.59
C TYR A 198 -4.13 -4.62 -8.76
N TYR A 199 -3.64 -5.06 -7.61
CA TYR A 199 -4.46 -5.64 -6.56
C TYR A 199 -5.04 -4.53 -5.70
N VAL A 200 -6.33 -4.62 -5.45
CA VAL A 200 -7.05 -3.69 -4.59
C VAL A 200 -7.19 -4.32 -3.22
N THR A 201 -6.53 -3.72 -2.24
CA THR A 201 -6.65 -4.11 -0.84
C THR A 201 -7.50 -3.10 -0.10
N MET A 202 -8.48 -3.58 0.66
CA MET A 202 -9.21 -2.78 1.63
C MET A 202 -8.67 -3.06 3.04
N VAL A 203 -8.40 -2.01 3.80
CA VAL A 203 -7.96 -2.07 5.20
C VAL A 203 -8.87 -1.19 6.05
N GLU A 204 -9.41 -1.75 7.11
CA GLU A 204 -10.26 -1.08 8.08
C GLU A 204 -9.60 -1.12 9.45
N PHE A 205 -9.49 0.05 10.09
CA PHE A 205 -8.97 0.22 11.44
C PHE A 205 -10.10 0.58 12.39
N TYR A 206 -10.16 -0.13 13.51
CA TYR A 206 -11.15 0.04 14.56
C TYR A 206 -10.48 0.41 15.87
N LEU A 207 -11.04 1.40 16.58
CA LEU A 207 -10.70 1.71 17.97
C LEU A 207 -11.94 1.47 18.84
N ASN A 208 -11.83 0.63 19.86
CA ASN A 208 -12.97 0.25 20.72
C ASN A 208 -14.21 -0.20 19.92
N ASN A 209 -13.97 -1.01 18.88
CA ASN A 209 -14.98 -1.49 17.93
C ASN A 209 -15.65 -0.41 17.06
N ALA A 210 -15.23 0.86 17.15
CA ALA A 210 -15.66 1.91 16.24
C ALA A 210 -14.69 2.01 15.05
N LEU A 211 -15.21 1.95 13.82
CA LEU A 211 -14.41 2.15 12.62
C LEU A 211 -13.87 3.59 12.59
N VAL A 212 -12.55 3.75 12.63
CA VAL A 212 -11.88 5.06 12.62
C VAL A 212 -11.36 5.45 11.25
N THR A 213 -10.91 4.46 10.47
CA THR A 213 -10.34 4.66 9.14
C THR A 213 -10.69 3.45 8.27
N LYS A 214 -11.04 3.74 7.02
CA LYS A 214 -11.14 2.74 5.95
C LYS A 214 -10.30 3.21 4.77
N THR A 215 -9.31 2.43 4.40
CA THR A 215 -8.37 2.76 3.33
C THR A 215 -8.38 1.66 2.30
N GLU A 216 -8.44 2.05 1.03
CA GLU A 216 -8.20 1.18 -0.10
C GLU A 216 -6.85 1.54 -0.72
N ILE A 217 -6.06 0.52 -1.02
CA ILE A 217 -4.70 0.66 -1.51
C ILE A 217 -4.58 -0.22 -2.73
N TRP A 218 -4.23 0.37 -3.87
CA TRP A 218 -3.89 -0.37 -5.06
C TRP A 218 -2.42 -0.69 -5.00
N LYS A 219 -2.06 -1.94 -5.26
CA LYS A 219 -0.67 -2.37 -5.31
C LYS A 219 -0.40 -3.15 -6.57
N ASP A 220 0.68 -2.79 -7.25
CA ASP A 220 1.26 -3.73 -8.20
C ASP A 220 2.12 -4.77 -7.47
N VAL A 221 2.69 -5.65 -8.26
CA VAL A 221 3.52 -6.75 -7.80
C VAL A 221 4.89 -6.35 -7.29
N ARG A 222 5.34 -5.16 -7.68
CA ARG A 222 6.60 -4.59 -7.19
C ARG A 222 6.42 -4.00 -5.81
N GLY A 223 5.16 -3.77 -5.46
CA GLY A 223 4.81 -3.06 -4.26
C GLY A 223 4.50 -1.60 -4.43
N CYS A 224 4.58 -1.11 -5.67
CA CYS A 224 4.23 0.25 -6.02
C CYS A 224 2.78 0.50 -5.60
N VAL A 225 2.55 1.63 -4.96
CA VAL A 225 1.23 2.06 -4.50
C VAL A 225 0.73 3.20 -5.38
N PRO A 226 0.15 2.93 -6.56
CA PRO A 226 -0.24 4.01 -7.45
C PRO A 226 -1.52 4.72 -7.01
N VAL A 227 -2.37 4.08 -6.20
CA VAL A 227 -3.62 4.67 -5.73
C VAL A 227 -3.82 4.39 -4.25
N ILE A 228 -4.15 5.44 -3.50
CA ILE A 228 -4.63 5.36 -2.12
C ILE A 228 -5.97 6.06 -2.05
N VAL A 229 -7.00 5.35 -1.61
CA VAL A 229 -8.33 5.90 -1.36
C VAL A 229 -8.60 5.86 0.14
N TYR A 230 -8.86 7.02 0.73
CA TYR A 230 -9.43 7.11 2.06
C TYR A 230 -10.94 7.23 1.93
N HIS A 231 -11.67 6.22 2.40
CA HIS A 231 -13.13 6.19 2.34
C HIS A 231 -13.75 7.01 3.48
N PRO A 232 -14.99 7.53 3.32
CA PRO A 232 -15.75 8.12 4.40
C PRO A 232 -15.99 7.10 5.52
N ALA A 233 -15.28 7.28 6.63
CA ALA A 233 -15.32 6.41 7.79
C ALA A 233 -14.63 7.10 8.96
N GLY A 234 -15.24 7.01 10.14
CA GLY A 234 -14.68 7.52 11.39
C GLY A 234 -14.29 8.99 11.32
N ILE A 235 -12.99 9.25 11.13
CA ILE A 235 -12.40 10.60 11.13
C ILE A 235 -12.68 11.36 9.82
N ARG A 236 -12.96 10.65 8.72
CA ARG A 236 -13.16 11.27 7.39
C ARG A 236 -14.62 11.27 6.98
N SER A 237 -15.12 12.44 6.60
CA SER A 237 -16.49 12.63 6.10
C SER A 237 -16.63 12.53 4.58
N GLU A 238 -15.53 12.73 3.84
CA GLU A 238 -15.50 12.68 2.38
C GLU A 238 -14.40 11.73 1.89
N PRO A 239 -14.58 11.11 0.71
CA PRO A 239 -13.54 10.31 0.12
C PRO A 239 -12.37 11.20 -0.31
N GLN A 240 -11.16 10.72 -0.13
CA GLN A 240 -9.95 11.30 -0.71
C GLN A 240 -9.27 10.24 -1.57
N VAL A 241 -9.03 10.57 -2.83
CA VAL A 241 -8.36 9.68 -3.79
C VAL A 241 -7.03 10.31 -4.18
N LEU A 242 -5.94 9.64 -3.79
CA LEU A 242 -4.58 10.01 -4.14
C LEU A 242 -4.10 9.11 -5.27
N VAL A 243 -3.66 9.70 -6.38
CA VAL A 243 -3.06 8.98 -7.51
C VAL A 243 -1.61 9.39 -7.63
N ALA A 244 -0.71 8.41 -7.61
CA ALA A 244 0.71 8.66 -7.81
C ALA A 244 0.95 9.12 -9.25
N ARG A 245 1.69 10.21 -9.40
CA ARG A 245 2.12 10.80 -10.67
C ARG A 245 3.55 10.41 -11.03
N SER A 246 4.36 10.08 -10.03
CA SER A 246 5.73 9.60 -10.17
C SER A 246 6.15 8.86 -8.89
N TRP A 247 7.19 8.03 -9.02
CA TRP A 247 7.85 7.34 -7.92
C TRP A 247 9.34 7.15 -8.25
N CYS A 248 10.17 7.08 -7.22
CA CYS A 248 11.57 6.67 -7.36
C CYS A 248 11.89 5.50 -6.44
N LEU A 249 12.92 4.74 -6.84
CA LEU A 249 13.48 3.58 -6.13
C LEU A 249 14.98 3.76 -5.83
#